data_AF-A0A1Y3AZX7-F1
#
_entry.id   AF-A0A1Y3AZX7-F1
#
_cell.length_a   1.000
_cell.length_b   1.000
_cell.length_c   1.000
_cell.angle_alpha   90.00
_cell.angle_beta   90.00
_cell.angle_gamma   90.00
#
_symmetry.space_group_name_H-M   'P 1'
#
loop_
_entity.id
_entity.type
_entity.pdbx_description
1 polymer ?
#
loop_
_entity_poly.entity_id
_entity_poly.type
_entity_poly.pdbx_seq_one_letter_code
_entity_poly.pdbx_strand_id
1 'polypeptide(L)'
;GVRLGYASPFTLTDSAPGLARGQKPDIKLLKPTVMTTVPLVLDRIIKEVNDKLRSRTPVSQPVFQFLMNYKSMWTRLGYRCDIVSKLLCTKVREQLGGNLHFIICGGAPLNSNTQATIKSALDVTLIQGYGATETTGAVLCMDFDDLEYGRVGAPLGQVYFRLRDWPDGGYSVNDRPNPRGEILIGGDLIAINYFKRPEQSADVFFTDPNGIRWFQTGDV
;
A
#
# COMPACT_ATOMS: atom_id res chain seq x y z
N GLY A 1 21.26 -3.02 -15.28
CA GLY A 1 20.57 -1.97 -14.49
C GLY A 1 19.07 -2.23 -14.51
N VAL A 2 18.35 -1.77 -13.49
CA VAL A 2 16.87 -1.81 -13.46
C VAL A 2 16.32 -0.62 -14.24
N ARG A 3 15.29 -0.82 -15.05
CA ARG A 3 14.61 0.28 -15.76
C ARG A 3 13.59 0.91 -14.82
N LEU A 4 13.69 2.22 -14.61
CA LEU A 4 12.75 2.99 -13.83
C LEU A 4 11.87 3.82 -14.76
N GLY A 5 10.56 3.82 -14.49
CA GLY A 5 9.58 4.63 -15.19
C GLY A 5 8.81 5.47 -14.20
N TYR A 6 8.61 6.74 -14.52
CA TYR A 6 7.81 7.66 -13.72
C TYR A 6 6.50 7.92 -14.44
N ALA A 7 5.41 7.89 -13.69
CA ALA A 7 4.07 8.16 -14.20
C ALA A 7 3.31 9.01 -13.18
N SER A 8 2.45 9.89 -13.66
CA SER A 8 1.57 10.69 -12.82
C SER A 8 0.21 10.00 -12.68
N PRO A 9 -0.49 10.12 -11.53
CA PRO A 9 -1.88 9.69 -11.41
C PRO A 9 -2.83 10.31 -12.45
N PHE A 10 -2.39 11.38 -13.13
CA PHE A 10 -3.13 12.08 -14.18
C PHE A 10 -2.91 11.51 -15.59
N THR A 11 -1.91 10.65 -15.80
CA THR A 11 -1.55 10.07 -17.10
C THR A 11 -1.43 8.54 -17.07
N LEU A 12 -1.57 7.94 -15.87
CA LEU A 12 -1.31 6.53 -15.62
C LEU A 12 -2.23 5.58 -16.39
N THR A 13 -3.53 5.87 -16.50
CA THR A 13 -4.55 4.98 -17.08
C THR A 13 -5.35 5.66 -18.20
N ASP A 14 -6.13 4.87 -18.95
CA ASP A 14 -6.88 5.39 -20.13
C ASP A 14 -7.88 6.49 -19.74
N SER A 15 -8.47 6.41 -18.55
CA SER A 15 -9.44 7.39 -18.06
C SER A 15 -8.82 8.52 -17.24
N ALA A 16 -7.49 8.61 -17.18
CA ALA A 16 -6.82 9.60 -16.38
C ALA A 16 -7.03 11.02 -16.98
N PRO A 17 -7.42 12.02 -16.18
CA PRO A 17 -7.92 13.29 -16.73
C PRO A 17 -6.83 14.16 -17.39
N GLY A 18 -5.55 13.86 -17.17
CA GLY A 18 -4.42 14.52 -17.84
C GLY A 18 -3.93 13.79 -19.09
N LEU A 19 -4.53 12.66 -19.48
CA LEU A 19 -4.14 11.94 -20.68
C LEU A 19 -4.70 12.64 -21.93
N ALA A 20 -3.82 13.10 -22.80
CA ALA A 20 -4.24 13.70 -24.07
C ALA A 20 -4.97 12.70 -24.96
N ARG A 21 -6.02 13.15 -25.66
CA ARG A 21 -6.86 12.29 -26.50
C ARG A 21 -6.02 11.57 -27.57
N GLY A 22 -6.17 10.26 -27.65
CA GLY A 22 -5.47 9.41 -28.63
C GLY A 22 -4.05 9.00 -28.20
N GLN A 23 -3.55 9.46 -27.06
CA GLN A 23 -2.29 8.99 -26.50
C GLN A 23 -2.46 7.68 -25.74
N LYS A 24 -1.37 6.90 -25.68
CA LYS A 24 -1.32 5.70 -24.85
C LYS A 24 -0.98 6.10 -23.41
N PRO A 25 -1.67 5.54 -22.40
CA PRO A 25 -1.36 5.83 -21.01
C PRO A 25 0.00 5.24 -20.59
N ASP A 26 0.60 5.84 -19.56
CA ASP A 26 1.95 5.49 -19.11
C ASP A 26 2.06 4.01 -18.75
N ILE A 27 1.06 3.44 -18.07
CA ILE A 27 1.12 2.05 -17.62
C ILE A 27 1.19 1.04 -18.78
N LYS A 28 0.59 1.36 -19.93
CA LYS A 28 0.63 0.52 -21.13
C LYS A 28 1.93 0.68 -21.91
N LEU A 29 2.58 1.84 -21.80
CA LEU A 29 3.90 2.10 -22.38
C LEU A 29 5.01 1.44 -21.56
N LEU A 30 4.97 1.62 -20.24
CA LEU A 30 5.99 1.15 -19.31
C LEU A 30 5.92 -0.36 -19.07
N LYS A 31 4.70 -0.95 -19.08
CA LYS A 31 4.45 -2.38 -18.78
C LYS A 31 5.23 -2.86 -17.54
N PRO A 32 5.04 -2.22 -16.38
CA PRO A 32 5.88 -2.44 -15.22
C PRO A 32 5.73 -3.86 -14.66
N THR A 33 6.83 -4.39 -14.11
CA THR A 33 6.81 -5.65 -13.34
C THR A 33 6.54 -5.40 -11.86
N VAL A 34 7.03 -4.26 -11.36
CA VAL A 34 6.84 -3.77 -10.00
C VAL A 34 6.27 -2.36 -10.07
N MET A 35 5.26 -2.08 -9.24
CA MET A 35 4.66 -0.74 -9.12
C MET A 35 4.65 -0.29 -7.67
N THR A 36 5.29 0.85 -7.39
CA THR A 36 5.18 1.56 -6.12
C THR A 36 4.09 2.62 -6.22
N THR A 37 3.13 2.63 -5.31
CA THR A 37 1.94 3.47 -5.42
C THR A 37 1.37 3.89 -4.07
N VAL A 38 0.38 4.77 -4.09
CA VAL A 38 -0.43 5.19 -2.94
C VAL A 38 -1.86 4.62 -3.06
N PRO A 39 -2.61 4.50 -1.95
CA PRO A 39 -3.98 3.95 -1.96
C PRO A 39 -4.91 4.61 -2.96
N LEU A 40 -4.85 5.94 -3.09
CA LEU A 40 -5.69 6.71 -4.01
C LEU A 40 -5.58 6.24 -5.47
N VAL A 41 -4.40 5.82 -5.91
CA VAL A 41 -4.19 5.33 -7.27
C VAL A 41 -4.84 3.95 -7.44
N LEU A 42 -4.74 3.08 -6.43
CA LEU A 42 -5.40 1.77 -6.44
C LEU A 42 -6.93 1.91 -6.48
N ASP A 43 -7.49 2.82 -5.67
CA ASP A 43 -8.92 3.09 -5.66
C ASP A 43 -9.41 3.62 -7.02
N ARG A 44 -8.61 4.46 -7.70
CA ARG A 44 -8.89 4.91 -9.07
C ARG A 44 -8.91 3.76 -10.07
N ILE A 45 -7.95 2.84 -9.97
CA ILE A 45 -7.90 1.64 -10.83
C ILE A 45 -9.16 0.78 -10.61
N ILE A 46 -9.54 0.52 -9.36
CA ILE A 46 -10.78 -0.24 -9.05
C ILE A 46 -12.01 0.47 -9.64
N LYS A 47 -12.10 1.79 -9.44
CA LYS A 47 -13.20 2.59 -9.96
C LYS A 47 -13.31 2.46 -11.49
N GLU A 48 -12.20 2.62 -12.20
CA GLU A 48 -12.16 2.49 -13.67
C GLU A 48 -12.59 1.09 -14.13
N VAL A 49 -12.14 0.04 -13.45
CA VAL A 49 -12.56 -1.34 -13.74
C VAL A 49 -14.07 -1.49 -13.54
N ASN A 50 -14.61 -0.98 -12.43
CA ASN A 50 -16.04 -1.02 -12.15
C ASN A 50 -16.87 -0.23 -13.16
N ASP A 51 -16.41 0.95 -13.58
CA ASP A 51 -17.08 1.79 -14.57
C ASP A 51 -17.12 1.10 -15.94
N LYS A 52 -16.01 0.49 -16.37
CA LYS A 52 -15.93 -0.34 -17.59
C LYS A 52 -16.84 -1.57 -17.54
N LEU A 53 -17.01 -2.18 -16.36
CA LEU A 53 -17.91 -3.32 -16.19
C LEU A 53 -19.38 -2.89 -16.27
N ARG A 54 -19.74 -1.77 -15.62
CA ARG A 54 -21.10 -1.19 -15.66
C ARG A 54 -21.52 -0.78 -17.07
N SER A 55 -20.60 -0.24 -17.87
CA SER A 55 -20.90 0.13 -19.26
C SER A 55 -21.12 -1.07 -20.17
N ARG A 56 -20.76 -2.29 -19.75
CA ARG A 56 -20.89 -3.50 -20.56
C ARG A 56 -22.25 -4.16 -20.40
N THR A 57 -22.60 -4.57 -19.17
CA THR A 57 -23.93 -5.10 -18.83
C THR A 57 -24.27 -4.79 -17.36
N PRO A 58 -25.56 -4.69 -16.98
CA PRO A 58 -25.97 -4.41 -15.60
C PRO A 58 -25.48 -5.44 -14.57
N VAL A 59 -25.27 -6.69 -15.01
CA VAL A 59 -24.84 -7.80 -14.14
C VAL A 59 -23.32 -7.97 -14.06
N SER A 60 -22.54 -7.32 -14.94
CA SER A 60 -21.08 -7.53 -15.02
C SER A 60 -20.36 -7.12 -13.73
N GLN A 61 -20.71 -5.98 -13.14
CA GLN A 61 -20.07 -5.49 -11.92
C GLN A 61 -20.43 -6.32 -10.68
N PRO A 62 -21.70 -6.69 -10.43
CA PRO A 62 -22.05 -7.63 -9.36
C PRO A 62 -21.34 -8.99 -9.48
N VAL A 63 -21.29 -9.57 -10.69
CA VAL A 63 -20.61 -10.85 -10.93
C VAL A 63 -19.11 -10.73 -10.68
N PHE A 64 -18.48 -9.64 -11.12
CA PHE A 64 -17.07 -9.39 -10.86
C PHE A 64 -16.78 -9.31 -9.35
N GLN A 65 -17.57 -8.53 -8.61
CA GLN A 65 -17.38 -8.40 -7.16
C GLN A 65 -17.55 -9.75 -6.45
N PHE A 66 -18.56 -10.54 -6.83
CA PHE A 66 -18.77 -11.88 -6.29
C PHE A 66 -17.53 -12.77 -6.51
N LEU A 67 -16.97 -12.77 -7.73
CA LEU A 67 -15.81 -13.59 -8.07
C LEU A 67 -14.52 -13.10 -7.39
N MET A 68 -14.35 -11.79 -7.20
CA MET A 68 -13.23 -11.23 -6.44
C MET A 68 -13.33 -11.59 -4.95
N ASN A 69 -14.53 -11.52 -4.37
CA ASN A 69 -14.76 -11.93 -2.98
C ASN A 69 -14.52 -13.43 -2.78
N TYR A 70 -15.06 -14.26 -3.70
CA TYR A 70 -14.84 -15.71 -3.70
C TYR A 70 -13.35 -16.02 -3.76
N LYS A 71 -12.63 -15.45 -4.72
CA LYS A 71 -11.18 -15.67 -4.88
C LYS A 71 -10.39 -15.18 -3.68
N SER A 72 -10.71 -14.01 -3.15
CA SER A 72 -10.07 -13.45 -1.95
C SER A 72 -10.23 -14.39 -0.76
N MET A 73 -11.43 -14.93 -0.54
CA MET A 73 -11.70 -15.89 0.54
C MET A 73 -10.80 -17.14 0.44
N TRP A 74 -10.72 -17.76 -0.74
CA TRP A 74 -9.89 -18.95 -0.95
C TRP A 74 -8.40 -18.65 -0.87
N THR A 75 -7.97 -17.50 -1.39
CA THR A 75 -6.56 -17.07 -1.34
C THR A 75 -6.11 -16.83 0.09
N ARG A 76 -6.97 -16.26 0.94
CA ARG A 76 -6.70 -16.09 2.39
C ARG A 76 -6.51 -17.42 3.13
N LEU A 77 -7.09 -18.50 2.61
CA LEU A 77 -6.92 -19.86 3.13
C LEU A 77 -5.75 -20.61 2.48
N GLY A 78 -4.96 -19.95 1.62
CA GLY A 78 -3.81 -20.54 0.93
C GLY A 78 -4.13 -21.27 -0.37
N TYR A 79 -5.37 -21.22 -0.85
CA TYR A 79 -5.78 -21.88 -2.10
C TYR A 79 -5.69 -20.95 -3.31
N ARG A 80 -5.38 -21.52 -4.48
CA ARG A 80 -5.37 -20.81 -5.76
C ARG A 80 -6.68 -20.98 -6.51
N CYS A 81 -7.16 -19.92 -7.16
CA CYS A 81 -8.35 -19.95 -8.02
C CYS A 81 -7.98 -19.80 -9.50
N ASP A 82 -7.27 -20.77 -10.08
CA ASP A 82 -6.67 -20.63 -11.41
C ASP A 82 -7.72 -20.44 -12.54
N ILE A 83 -8.92 -21.01 -12.40
CA ILE A 83 -10.00 -20.86 -13.39
C ILE A 83 -10.49 -19.40 -13.45
N VAL A 84 -10.80 -18.82 -12.28
CA VAL A 84 -11.24 -17.41 -12.16
C VAL A 84 -10.14 -16.47 -12.65
N SER A 85 -8.89 -16.79 -12.30
CA SER A 85 -7.70 -16.05 -12.69
C SER A 85 -7.54 -15.98 -14.21
N LYS A 86 -7.62 -17.12 -14.91
CA LYS A 86 -7.49 -17.16 -16.37
C LYS A 86 -8.61 -16.42 -17.09
N LEU A 87 -9.85 -16.54 -16.61
CA LEU A 87 -11.03 -16.00 -17.30
C LEU A 87 -11.20 -14.47 -17.13
N LEU A 88 -10.92 -13.94 -15.94
CA LEU A 88 -11.20 -12.54 -15.61
C LEU A 88 -9.94 -11.70 -15.40
N CYS A 89 -8.98 -12.22 -14.64
CA CYS A 89 -7.81 -11.44 -14.24
C CYS A 89 -6.91 -11.09 -15.42
N THR A 90 -6.80 -11.96 -16.43
CA THR A 90 -6.04 -11.69 -17.66
C THR A 90 -6.44 -10.36 -18.31
N LYS A 91 -7.74 -10.09 -18.45
CA LYS A 91 -8.25 -8.86 -19.08
C LYS A 91 -7.98 -7.62 -18.23
N VAL A 92 -8.06 -7.74 -16.91
CA VAL A 92 -7.77 -6.62 -16.01
C VAL A 92 -6.26 -6.32 -15.99
N ARG A 93 -5.42 -7.36 -15.95
CA ARG A 93 -3.96 -7.25 -16.03
C ARG A 93 -3.51 -6.56 -17.31
N GLU A 94 -4.10 -6.89 -18.45
CA GLU A 94 -3.80 -6.25 -19.75
C GLU A 94 -4.04 -4.74 -19.72
N GLN A 95 -5.05 -4.26 -18.98
CA GLN A 95 -5.30 -2.82 -18.82
C GLN A 95 -4.16 -2.12 -18.07
N LEU A 96 -3.46 -2.84 -17.19
CA LEU A 96 -2.31 -2.35 -16.40
C LEU A 96 -0.96 -2.79 -16.99
N GLY A 97 -0.90 -3.04 -18.30
CA GLY A 97 0.34 -3.34 -19.01
C GLY A 97 0.73 -4.83 -19.04
N GLY A 98 -0.04 -5.71 -18.41
CA GLY A 98 0.06 -7.19 -18.52
C GLY A 98 1.20 -7.85 -17.73
N ASN A 99 2.25 -7.10 -17.41
CA ASN A 99 3.48 -7.63 -16.81
C ASN A 99 3.60 -7.41 -15.30
N LEU A 100 2.58 -6.82 -14.66
CA LEU A 100 2.62 -6.51 -13.24
C LEU A 100 2.59 -7.79 -12.40
N HIS A 101 3.54 -7.93 -11.48
CA HIS A 101 3.64 -9.04 -10.54
C HIS A 101 3.62 -8.58 -9.10
N PHE A 102 4.10 -7.36 -8.84
CA PHE A 102 4.29 -6.84 -7.50
C PHE A 102 3.83 -5.40 -7.35
N ILE A 103 3.10 -5.12 -6.27
CA ILE A 103 2.67 -3.78 -5.90
C ILE A 103 3.13 -3.48 -4.47
N ILE A 104 3.79 -2.34 -4.31
CA ILE A 104 4.13 -1.78 -3.00
C ILE A 104 3.24 -0.57 -2.79
N CYS A 105 2.39 -0.59 -1.75
CA CYS A 105 1.51 0.51 -1.40
C CYS A 105 1.99 1.18 -0.11
N GLY A 106 2.04 2.51 -0.09
CA GLY A 106 2.43 3.27 1.12
C GLY A 106 1.94 4.71 1.07
N GLY A 107 2.31 5.49 2.10
CA GLY A 107 1.99 6.91 2.23
C GLY A 107 0.59 7.23 2.77
N ALA A 108 -0.31 6.26 2.82
CA ALA A 108 -1.59 6.35 3.53
C ALA A 108 -2.14 4.94 3.82
N PRO A 109 -3.09 4.79 4.76
CA PRO A 109 -3.75 3.51 5.02
C PRO A 109 -4.51 2.98 3.80
N LEU A 110 -4.32 1.69 3.46
CA LEU A 110 -5.08 1.01 2.42
C LEU A 110 -6.26 0.25 3.02
N ASN A 111 -7.44 0.44 2.44
CA ASN A 111 -8.63 -0.31 2.84
C ASN A 111 -8.46 -1.82 2.52
N SER A 112 -8.79 -2.69 3.47
CA SER A 112 -8.66 -4.15 3.32
C SER A 112 -9.45 -4.72 2.13
N ASN A 113 -10.62 -4.16 1.82
CA ASN A 113 -11.42 -4.57 0.67
C ASN A 113 -10.79 -4.12 -0.66
N THR A 114 -10.21 -2.91 -0.71
CA THR A 114 -9.42 -2.45 -1.86
C THR A 114 -8.21 -3.37 -2.06
N GLN A 115 -7.46 -3.67 -1.00
CA GLN A 115 -6.31 -4.57 -1.04
C GLN A 115 -6.69 -5.96 -1.58
N ALA A 116 -7.73 -6.56 -1.00
CA ALA A 116 -8.25 -7.86 -1.41
C ALA A 116 -8.69 -7.89 -2.89
N THR A 117 -9.40 -6.85 -3.31
CA THR A 117 -9.93 -6.72 -4.68
C THR A 117 -8.78 -6.57 -5.68
N ILE A 118 -7.80 -5.70 -5.42
CA ILE A 118 -6.64 -5.53 -6.32
C ILE A 118 -5.81 -6.81 -6.40
N LYS A 119 -5.45 -7.41 -5.25
CA LYS A 119 -4.67 -8.66 -5.20
C LYS A 119 -5.36 -9.76 -6.02
N SER A 120 -6.66 -9.91 -5.84
CA SER A 120 -7.48 -10.91 -6.53
C SER A 120 -7.69 -10.60 -8.01
N ALA A 121 -7.91 -9.34 -8.38
CA ALA A 121 -8.19 -8.93 -9.75
C ALA A 121 -6.96 -8.98 -10.66
N LEU A 122 -5.78 -8.72 -10.09
CA LEU A 122 -4.53 -8.65 -10.85
C LEU A 122 -3.65 -9.89 -10.73
N ASP A 123 -3.90 -10.78 -9.77
CA ASP A 123 -3.00 -11.90 -9.46
C ASP A 123 -1.56 -11.41 -9.24
N VAL A 124 -1.43 -10.47 -8.30
CA VAL A 124 -0.16 -9.85 -7.91
C VAL A 124 0.03 -9.99 -6.42
N THR A 125 1.28 -10.00 -5.98
CA THR A 125 1.57 -9.77 -4.56
C THR A 125 1.47 -8.27 -4.29
N LEU A 126 0.65 -7.88 -3.30
CA LEU A 126 0.46 -6.50 -2.87
C LEU A 126 0.85 -6.41 -1.40
N ILE A 127 1.92 -5.69 -1.13
CA ILE A 127 2.40 -5.40 0.22
C ILE A 127 2.14 -3.94 0.59
N GLN A 128 1.94 -3.71 1.88
CA GLN A 128 1.90 -2.37 2.44
C GLN A 128 3.22 -2.05 3.14
N GLY A 129 3.64 -0.79 3.04
CA GLY A 129 4.76 -0.24 3.79
C GLY A 129 4.31 1.00 4.56
N TYR A 130 4.65 1.06 5.84
CA TYR A 130 4.51 2.26 6.67
C TYR A 130 5.87 2.89 6.89
N GLY A 131 5.90 4.22 6.84
CA GLY A 131 7.07 5.04 7.09
C GLY A 131 6.80 6.48 6.74
N ALA A 132 7.76 7.33 7.08
CA ALA A 132 7.70 8.77 6.92
C ALA A 132 8.99 9.30 6.27
N THR A 133 9.01 10.61 6.00
CA THR A 133 10.23 11.27 5.51
C THR A 133 11.32 11.22 6.58
N GLU A 134 10.91 11.39 7.84
CA GLU A 134 11.73 11.35 9.05
C GLU A 134 12.34 9.97 9.32
N THR A 135 11.77 8.91 8.72
CA THR A 135 12.30 7.55 8.81
C THR A 135 13.00 7.11 7.51
N THR A 136 13.28 8.03 6.59
CA THR A 136 13.96 7.71 5.32
C THR A 136 13.22 6.63 4.50
N GLY A 137 11.88 6.66 4.52
CA GLY A 137 11.04 5.70 3.80
C GLY A 137 10.43 4.63 4.71
N ALA A 138 10.14 3.46 4.14
CA ALA A 138 9.40 2.39 4.84
C ALA A 138 10.23 1.77 5.96
N VAL A 139 9.59 1.55 7.11
CA VAL A 139 10.16 0.94 8.33
C VAL A 139 9.35 -0.23 8.84
N LEU A 140 8.05 -0.29 8.55
CA LEU A 140 7.22 -1.48 8.74
C LEU A 140 6.78 -1.98 7.36
N CYS A 141 6.80 -3.29 7.14
CA CYS A 141 6.38 -3.87 5.87
C CYS A 141 5.72 -5.23 6.04
N MET A 142 4.71 -5.49 5.20
CA MET A 142 4.06 -6.79 5.10
C MET A 142 5.04 -7.82 4.53
N ASP A 143 4.98 -9.03 5.06
CA ASP A 143 5.65 -10.16 4.45
C ASP A 143 5.03 -10.49 3.07
N PHE A 144 5.84 -11.02 2.16
CA PHE A 144 5.40 -11.39 0.81
C PHE A 144 4.31 -12.48 0.83
N ASP A 145 4.40 -13.39 1.80
CA ASP A 145 3.49 -14.51 1.98
C ASP A 145 2.34 -14.17 2.94
N ASP A 146 2.23 -12.91 3.39
CA ASP A 146 1.10 -12.48 4.23
C ASP A 146 -0.21 -12.55 3.43
N LEU A 147 -1.11 -13.38 3.93
CA LEU A 147 -2.43 -13.61 3.36
C LEU A 147 -3.52 -12.73 3.98
N GLU A 148 -3.22 -12.02 5.08
CA GLU A 148 -4.17 -11.08 5.68
C GLU A 148 -4.12 -9.70 5.04
N TYR A 149 -5.15 -8.91 5.30
CA TYR A 149 -5.34 -7.58 4.73
C TYR A 149 -5.57 -6.54 5.82
N GLY A 150 -5.22 -5.29 5.55
CA GLY A 150 -5.45 -4.17 6.47
C GLY A 150 -4.41 -4.04 7.59
N ARG A 151 -3.22 -4.62 7.41
CA ARG A 151 -2.06 -4.42 8.29
C ARG A 151 -0.82 -4.08 7.48
N VAL A 152 0.15 -3.43 8.13
CA VAL A 152 1.42 -3.00 7.50
C VAL A 152 2.60 -3.92 7.79
N GLY A 153 2.40 -4.97 8.60
CA GLY A 153 3.41 -5.97 8.90
C GLY A 153 4.40 -5.58 10.00
N ALA A 154 5.57 -6.20 9.98
CA ALA A 154 6.56 -6.12 11.03
C ALA A 154 7.65 -5.06 10.74
N PRO A 155 8.42 -4.63 11.77
CA PRO A 155 9.60 -3.80 11.56
C PRO A 155 10.61 -4.45 10.62
N LEU A 156 11.17 -3.65 9.71
CA LEU A 156 12.26 -4.06 8.84
C LEU A 156 13.55 -4.26 9.64
N GLY A 157 14.56 -4.88 9.01
CA GLY A 157 15.85 -5.10 9.64
C GLY A 157 16.47 -3.79 10.14
N GLN A 158 17.03 -3.82 11.35
CA GLN A 158 17.66 -2.67 12.02
C GLN A 158 16.69 -1.52 12.38
N VAL A 159 15.38 -1.79 12.37
CA VAL A 159 14.35 -0.87 12.89
C VAL A 159 13.99 -1.28 14.32
N TYR A 160 14.09 -0.34 15.24
CA TYR A 160 13.51 -0.46 16.57
C TYR A 160 12.07 0.08 16.56
N PHE A 161 11.16 -0.63 17.19
CA PHE A 161 9.75 -0.26 17.29
C PHE A 161 9.32 -0.36 18.75
N ARG A 162 8.59 0.65 19.23
CA ARG A 162 7.88 0.59 20.52
C ARG A 162 6.63 1.44 20.50
N LEU A 163 5.72 1.15 21.42
CA LEU A 163 4.54 1.97 21.68
C LEU A 163 4.76 2.80 22.94
N ARG A 164 4.23 4.03 22.94
CA ARG A 164 4.14 4.91 24.10
C ARG A 164 2.69 5.25 24.38
N ASP A 165 2.29 5.23 25.66
CA ASP A 165 0.96 5.68 26.05
C ASP A 165 0.69 7.09 25.51
N TRP A 166 -0.52 7.33 25.03
CA TRP A 166 -0.97 8.66 24.63
C TRP A 166 -2.24 9.02 25.41
N PRO A 167 -2.09 9.59 26.62
CA PRO A 167 -3.22 9.87 27.52
C PRO A 167 -4.25 10.82 26.90
N ASP A 168 -3.79 11.85 26.18
CA ASP A 168 -4.69 12.83 25.54
C ASP A 168 -5.59 12.20 24.48
N GLY A 169 -5.10 11.16 23.79
CA GLY A 169 -5.86 10.36 22.84
C GLY A 169 -6.63 9.18 23.47
N GLY A 170 -6.46 8.93 24.78
CA GLY A 170 -7.07 7.79 25.47
C GLY A 170 -6.51 6.43 25.03
N TYR A 171 -5.24 6.38 24.61
CA TYR A 171 -4.57 5.14 24.18
C TYR A 171 -3.54 4.68 25.20
N SER A 172 -3.60 3.40 25.57
CA SER A 172 -2.59 2.79 26.44
C SER A 172 -2.02 1.49 25.90
N VAL A 173 -0.73 1.27 26.14
CA VAL A 173 -0.01 0.03 25.79
C VAL A 173 -0.56 -1.17 26.55
N ASN A 174 -1.34 -0.94 27.61
CA ASN A 174 -2.04 -1.97 28.36
C ASN A 174 -3.45 -2.28 27.82
N ASP A 175 -3.92 -1.55 26.81
CA ASP A 175 -5.22 -1.78 26.19
C ASP A 175 -5.36 -3.23 25.69
N ARG A 176 -6.62 -3.67 25.62
CA ARG A 176 -7.03 -5.00 25.17
C ARG A 176 -8.13 -4.88 24.10
N PRO A 177 -8.19 -5.79 23.12
CA PRO A 177 -7.36 -6.99 22.97
C PRO A 177 -5.92 -6.71 22.51
N ASN A 178 -5.66 -5.53 21.92
CA ASN A 178 -4.35 -5.14 21.43
C ASN A 178 -3.85 -3.88 22.15
N PRO A 179 -2.55 -3.81 22.53
CA PRO A 179 -1.90 -2.58 22.96
C PRO A 179 -2.10 -1.44 21.95
N ARG A 180 -2.35 -0.22 22.44
CA ARG A 180 -2.47 0.98 21.60
C ARG A 180 -1.58 2.08 22.15
N GLY A 181 -1.15 3.00 21.31
CA GLY A 181 -0.29 4.09 21.75
C GLY A 181 0.43 4.69 20.56
N GLU A 182 1.13 5.77 20.81
CA GLU A 182 1.93 6.38 19.77
C GLU A 182 3.09 5.47 19.36
N ILE A 183 3.28 5.34 18.05
CA ILE A 183 4.37 4.59 17.45
C ILE A 183 5.67 5.40 17.58
N LEU A 184 6.70 4.75 18.09
CA LEU A 184 8.07 5.27 18.13
C LEU A 184 8.95 4.37 17.29
N ILE A 185 9.67 4.98 16.35
CA ILE A 185 10.61 4.29 15.47
C ILE A 185 12.02 4.73 15.82
N GLY A 186 12.94 3.77 15.95
CA GLY A 186 14.34 4.03 16.24
C GLY A 186 15.29 3.31 15.30
N GLY A 187 16.50 3.85 15.18
CA GLY A 187 17.58 3.29 14.36
C GLY A 187 18.37 4.35 13.60
N ASP A 188 19.40 3.91 12.88
CA ASP A 188 20.32 4.79 12.15
C ASP A 188 19.67 5.48 10.93
N LEU A 189 18.51 4.97 10.50
CA LEU A 189 17.70 5.51 9.40
C LEU A 189 16.95 6.81 9.75
N ILE A 190 16.87 7.16 11.04
CA ILE A 190 16.11 8.33 11.50
C ILE A 190 16.82 9.62 11.07
N ALA A 191 16.03 10.56 10.55
CA ALA A 191 16.50 11.87 10.14
C ALA A 191 17.26 12.59 11.27
N ILE A 192 18.29 13.34 10.88
CA ILE A 192 19.15 14.05 11.83
C ILE A 192 18.34 15.13 12.54
N ASN A 193 17.67 15.99 11.80
CA ASN A 193 16.86 17.08 12.33
C ASN A 193 16.06 17.75 11.20
N TYR A 194 15.14 18.64 11.58
CA TYR A 194 14.55 19.59 10.66
C TYR A 194 15.51 20.77 10.41
N PHE A 195 15.71 21.09 9.14
CA PHE A 195 16.62 22.17 8.74
C PHE A 195 16.20 23.52 9.33
N LYS A 196 17.12 24.18 10.05
CA LYS A 196 16.91 25.48 10.73
C LYS A 196 15.72 25.51 11.70
N ARG A 197 15.39 24.36 12.29
CA ARG A 197 14.24 24.17 13.18
C ARG A 197 14.61 23.37 14.43
N PRO A 198 15.51 23.90 15.30
CA PRO A 198 16.06 23.15 16.42
C PRO A 198 15.00 22.80 17.47
N GLU A 199 14.06 23.70 17.77
CA GLU A 199 12.97 23.46 18.73
C GLU A 199 12.07 22.32 18.26
N GLN A 200 11.57 22.40 17.02
CA GLN A 200 10.71 21.34 16.47
C GLN A 200 11.45 20.00 16.32
N SER A 201 12.78 20.05 16.13
CA SER A 201 13.59 18.82 16.08
C SER A 201 13.71 18.17 17.45
N ALA A 202 13.85 18.96 18.51
CA ALA A 202 13.91 18.44 19.88
C ALA A 202 12.56 17.87 20.34
N ASP A 203 11.45 18.38 19.80
CA ASP A 203 10.11 17.91 20.12
C ASP A 203 9.86 16.47 19.65
N VAL A 204 10.36 16.09 18.46
CA VAL A 204 10.06 14.79 17.84
C VAL A 204 11.23 13.80 17.83
N PHE A 205 12.48 14.27 17.94
CA PHE A 205 13.66 13.40 17.93
C PHE A 205 14.37 13.40 19.28
N PHE A 206 14.76 12.22 19.74
CA PHE A 206 15.63 12.07 20.93
C PHE A 206 16.57 10.87 20.78
N THR A 207 17.55 10.77 21.66
CA THR A 207 18.46 9.61 21.73
C THR A 207 18.31 8.98 23.11
N ASP A 208 18.14 7.66 23.14
CA ASP A 208 17.99 6.94 24.41
C ASP A 208 19.36 6.66 25.07
N PRO A 209 19.38 6.15 26.32
CA PRO A 209 20.63 5.84 27.02
C PRO A 209 21.51 4.78 26.33
N ASN A 210 20.96 3.99 25.40
CA ASN A 210 21.70 3.01 24.61
C ASN A 210 22.30 3.62 23.33
N GLY A 211 22.10 4.92 23.10
CA GLY A 211 22.57 5.62 21.92
C GLY A 211 21.66 5.46 20.70
N ILE A 212 20.47 4.87 20.84
CA ILE A 212 19.53 4.70 19.72
C ILE A 212 18.80 6.02 19.50
N ARG A 213 18.82 6.52 18.26
CA ARG A 213 18.02 7.67 17.84
C ARG A 213 16.59 7.25 17.58
N TRP A 214 15.64 7.98 18.15
CA TRP A 214 14.21 7.72 18.08
C TRP A 214 13.46 8.90 17.46
N PHE A 215 12.39 8.59 16.75
CA PHE A 215 11.41 9.50 16.19
C PHE A 215 10.03 9.23 16.78
N GLN A 216 9.41 10.27 17.32
CA GLN A 216 8.03 10.33 17.79
C GLN A 216 7.13 10.60 16.58
N THR A 217 6.43 9.56 16.11
CA THR A 217 5.76 9.62 14.79
C THR A 217 4.51 10.49 14.80
N GLY A 218 3.87 10.66 15.96
CA GLY A 218 2.51 11.22 16.04
C GLY A 218 1.41 10.30 15.50
N ASP A 219 1.74 9.06 15.09
CA ASP A 219 0.80 8.06 14.61
C ASP A 219 0.48 7.03 15.71
N VAL A 220 -0.75 6.48 15.69
CA VAL A 220 -1.26 5.44 16.61
C VAL A 220 -1.57 4.16 15.86
#